data_AF-A0A1B6HB19-F1
#
_entry.id   AF-A0A1B6HB19-F1
#
_cell.length_a   1.000
_cell.length_b   1.000
_cell.length_c   1.000
_cell.angle_alpha   90.00
_cell.angle_beta   90.00
_cell.angle_gamma   90.00
#
_symmetry.space_group_name_H-M   'P 1'
#
loop_
_entity.id
_entity.type
_entity.pdbx_description
1 polymer ?
#
loop_
_entity_poly.entity_id
_entity_poly.type
_entity_poly.pdbx_seq_one_letter_code
_entity_poly.pdbx_strand_id
1 'polypeptide(L)'
;MKKKSDREAAQESPAIEVLEYRKKHGVKDKTIKIHDMRSPGLWFRVGQVVQHIYEGYKGVIIEWEFDSKSSSTPMYKVLVDEDTTDENFSSVVNVVQDQLYLLKNTKVKNRLLKNYFTAFDGTQYIPQPWLQELFPKD
;
A
#
# COMPACT_ATOMS: atom_id res chain seq x y z
N MET A 1 8.09 -5.32 -48.52
CA MET A 1 9.26 -5.40 -47.61
C MET A 1 8.76 -5.60 -46.18
N LYS A 2 9.25 -6.65 -45.50
CA LYS A 2 9.20 -6.91 -44.04
C LYS A 2 9.84 -5.72 -43.28
N LYS A 3 9.56 -5.34 -42.03
CA LYS A 3 9.18 -6.04 -40.78
C LYS A 3 8.68 -5.00 -39.74
N LYS A 4 7.84 -5.43 -38.79
CA LYS A 4 7.47 -4.75 -37.52
C LYS A 4 8.65 -4.75 -36.52
N SER A 5 8.46 -3.98 -35.44
CA SER A 5 8.92 -4.20 -34.03
C SER A 5 10.23 -3.49 -33.62
N ASP A 6 10.43 -3.00 -32.39
CA ASP A 6 9.90 -3.39 -31.07
C ASP A 6 9.78 -2.22 -30.08
N ARG A 7 8.77 -2.29 -29.20
CA ARG A 7 8.74 -1.61 -27.91
C ARG A 7 9.50 -2.49 -26.92
N GLU A 8 10.70 -2.09 -26.50
CA GLU A 8 11.38 -2.76 -25.38
C GLU A 8 10.92 -2.13 -24.06
N ALA A 9 9.74 -2.56 -23.59
CA ALA A 9 9.48 -2.62 -22.17
C ALA A 9 10.00 -3.98 -21.72
N ALA A 10 11.22 -4.01 -21.17
CA ALA A 10 11.75 -5.18 -20.51
C ALA A 10 10.85 -5.49 -19.29
N GLN A 11 9.87 -6.36 -19.52
CA GLN A 11 9.07 -7.01 -18.50
C GLN A 11 9.97 -8.00 -17.77
N GLU A 12 10.67 -7.54 -16.74
CA GLU A 12 11.24 -8.46 -15.77
C GLU A 12 10.09 -9.13 -15.02
N SER A 13 9.95 -10.43 -15.29
CA SER A 13 8.87 -11.27 -14.78
C SER A 13 9.09 -11.51 -13.28
N PRO A 14 8.06 -11.39 -12.42
CA PRO A 14 8.21 -11.66 -11.00
C PRO A 14 8.58 -13.13 -10.75
N ALA A 15 9.34 -13.36 -9.68
CA ALA A 15 9.75 -14.69 -9.24
C ALA A 15 8.54 -15.62 -9.01
N ILE A 16 8.67 -16.88 -9.43
CA ILE A 16 7.60 -17.89 -9.48
C ILE A 16 6.92 -18.08 -8.11
N GLU A 17 7.68 -18.02 -7.02
CA GLU A 17 7.20 -18.23 -5.65
C GLU A 17 6.13 -17.19 -5.24
N VAL A 18 6.27 -15.97 -5.75
CA VAL A 18 5.37 -14.85 -5.50
C VAL A 18 4.01 -15.05 -6.19
N LEU A 19 4.00 -15.69 -7.37
CA LEU A 19 2.78 -16.05 -8.09
C LEU A 19 2.06 -17.22 -7.42
N GLU A 20 2.80 -18.21 -6.93
CA GLU A 20 2.23 -19.39 -6.25
C GLU A 20 1.56 -19.05 -4.92
N TYR A 21 2.18 -18.18 -4.11
CA TYR A 21 1.58 -17.72 -2.85
C TYR A 21 0.22 -17.03 -3.07
N ARG A 22 0.10 -16.22 -4.12
CA ARG A 22 -1.11 -15.47 -4.47
C ARG A 22 -2.23 -16.35 -5.01
N LYS A 23 -1.87 -17.32 -5.85
CA LYS A 23 -2.82 -18.33 -6.37
C LYS A 23 -3.41 -19.15 -5.22
N LYS A 24 -2.59 -19.48 -4.21
CA LYS A 24 -3.03 -20.20 -3.00
C LYS A 24 -3.93 -19.36 -2.09
N HIS A 25 -3.92 -18.02 -2.22
CA HIS A 25 -4.65 -17.10 -1.33
C HIS A 25 -5.71 -16.24 -2.05
N GLY A 26 -6.07 -16.59 -3.29
CA GLY A 26 -7.23 -16.02 -3.98
C GLY A 26 -7.05 -14.57 -4.45
N VAL A 27 -5.81 -14.08 -4.54
CA VAL A 27 -5.51 -12.73 -5.03
C VAL A 27 -5.52 -12.75 -6.56
N LYS A 28 -6.52 -12.12 -7.18
CA LYS A 28 -6.62 -11.99 -8.65
C LYS A 28 -5.61 -10.97 -9.15
N ASP A 29 -4.81 -11.37 -10.13
CA ASP A 29 -3.68 -10.64 -10.71
C ASP A 29 -4.03 -9.21 -11.15
N LYS A 30 -3.61 -8.22 -10.34
CA LYS A 30 -3.10 -6.95 -10.88
C LYS A 30 -1.62 -7.17 -11.19
N THR A 31 -1.09 -6.56 -12.24
CA THR A 31 0.36 -6.51 -12.48
C THR A 31 1.05 -5.96 -11.24
N ILE A 32 1.82 -6.80 -10.56
CA ILE A 32 2.40 -6.46 -9.27
C ILE A 32 3.59 -5.57 -9.54
N LYS A 33 3.47 -4.30 -9.15
CA LYS A 33 4.55 -3.34 -9.21
C LYS A 33 5.35 -3.46 -7.92
N ILE A 34 6.63 -3.79 -8.05
CA ILE A 34 7.58 -3.68 -6.95
C ILE A 34 8.00 -2.21 -6.86
N HIS A 35 7.92 -1.63 -5.68
CA HIS A 35 8.32 -0.26 -5.40
C HIS A 35 9.78 -0.25 -4.91
N ASP A 36 10.67 -0.62 -5.82
CA ASP A 36 12.13 -0.76 -5.59
C ASP A 36 12.83 0.56 -5.24
N MET A 37 12.27 1.68 -5.70
CA MET A 37 12.68 3.04 -5.36
C MET A 37 11.59 3.75 -4.56
N ARG A 38 11.98 4.30 -3.41
CA ARG A 38 11.13 5.20 -2.63
C ARG A 38 11.37 6.65 -3.06
N SER A 39 10.37 7.27 -3.67
CA SER A 39 10.42 8.69 -4.03
C SER A 39 10.60 9.56 -2.78
N PRO A 40 11.48 10.58 -2.80
CA PRO A 40 11.65 11.51 -1.68
C PRO A 40 10.40 12.37 -1.41
N GLY A 41 9.46 12.44 -2.36
CA GLY A 41 8.19 13.16 -2.18
C GLY A 41 7.16 12.45 -1.29
N LEU A 42 7.41 11.20 -0.89
CA LEU A 42 6.51 10.41 -0.05
C LEU A 42 6.75 10.69 1.44
N TRP A 43 5.72 11.20 2.12
CA TRP A 43 5.78 11.51 3.55
C TRP A 43 5.58 10.29 4.45
N PHE A 44 4.83 9.29 3.99
CA PHE A 44 4.43 8.16 4.83
C PHE A 44 4.85 6.81 4.24
N ARG A 45 4.93 5.81 5.10
CA ARG A 45 5.37 4.44 4.80
C ARG A 45 4.26 3.43 5.06
N VAL A 46 4.34 2.29 4.37
CA VAL A 46 3.51 1.12 4.69
C VAL A 46 3.69 0.74 6.16
N GLY A 47 2.57 0.46 6.84
CA GLY A 47 2.52 0.13 8.26
C GLY A 47 2.36 1.33 9.20
N GLN A 48 2.54 2.57 8.72
CA GLN A 48 2.30 3.75 9.53
C GLN A 48 0.82 4.04 9.69
N VAL A 49 0.44 4.53 10.87
CA VAL A 49 -0.93 4.94 11.18
C VAL A 49 -1.09 6.42 10.89
N VAL A 50 -2.18 6.76 10.20
CA VAL A 50 -2.52 8.11 9.80
C VAL A 50 -3.96 8.43 10.20
N GLN A 51 -4.27 9.71 10.24
CA GLN A 51 -5.64 10.19 10.36
C GLN A 51 -5.95 11.16 9.23
N HIS A 52 -7.17 11.02 8.69
CA HIS A 52 -7.67 11.94 7.68
C HIS A 52 -8.01 13.29 8.32
N ILE A 53 -7.51 14.38 7.73
CA ILE A 53 -7.60 15.73 8.33
C ILE A 53 -9.06 16.22 8.41
N TYR A 54 -9.87 15.94 7.37
CA TYR A 54 -11.24 16.47 7.31
C TYR A 54 -12.27 15.52 7.93
N GLU A 55 -12.27 14.24 7.54
CA GLU A 55 -13.22 13.23 8.04
C GLU A 55 -12.84 12.60 9.39
N GLY A 56 -11.60 12.77 9.85
CA GLY A 56 -11.17 12.35 11.18
C GLY A 56 -10.98 10.84 11.39
N TYR A 57 -11.30 9.99 10.41
CA TYR A 57 -11.06 8.55 10.52
C TYR A 57 -9.55 8.24 10.58
N LYS A 58 -9.22 7.16 11.29
CA LYS A 58 -7.85 6.66 11.39
C LYS A 58 -7.67 5.46 10.49
N GLY A 59 -6.43 5.15 10.14
CA GLY A 59 -6.13 3.92 9.42
C GLY A 59 -4.65 3.70 9.27
N VAL A 60 -4.28 2.48 8.86
CA VAL A 60 -2.90 2.10 8.57
C VAL A 60 -2.66 2.08 7.07
N ILE A 61 -1.54 2.62 6.63
CA ILE A 61 -1.16 2.60 5.20
C ILE A 61 -0.77 1.18 4.79
N ILE A 62 -1.40 0.68 3.74
CA ILE A 62 -1.12 -0.65 3.17
C ILE A 62 -0.43 -0.59 1.81
N GLU A 63 -0.48 0.55 1.11
CA GLU A 63 0.13 0.76 -0.21
C GLU A 63 0.24 2.25 -0.49
N TRP A 64 1.19 2.64 -1.34
CA TRP A 64 1.29 3.97 -1.90
C TRP A 64 1.54 3.92 -3.40
N GLU A 65 1.00 4.90 -4.12
CA GLU A 65 1.23 5.09 -5.54
C GLU A 65 1.69 6.53 -5.77
N PHE A 66 2.81 6.68 -6.46
CA PHE A 66 3.28 7.98 -6.91
C PHE A 66 3.93 7.84 -8.27
N ASP A 67 3.37 8.55 -9.24
CA ASP A 67 3.97 8.75 -10.55
C ASP A 67 4.09 10.25 -10.78
N SER A 68 5.31 10.77 -10.60
CA SER A 68 5.61 12.18 -10.77
C SER A 68 5.38 12.68 -12.20
N LYS A 69 5.24 11.79 -13.18
CA LYS A 69 4.92 12.16 -14.57
C LYS A 69 3.44 12.40 -14.78
N SER A 70 2.56 11.81 -13.95
CA SER A 70 1.11 11.89 -14.11
C SER A 70 0.40 12.62 -12.97
N SER A 71 0.97 12.67 -11.76
CA SER A 71 0.41 13.38 -10.61
C SER A 71 1.50 14.09 -9.81
N SER A 72 1.17 15.29 -9.30
CA SER A 72 2.03 16.02 -8.36
C SER A 72 1.98 15.46 -6.93
N THR A 73 0.90 14.75 -6.59
CA THR A 73 0.62 14.35 -5.20
C THR A 73 0.54 12.83 -5.09
N PRO A 74 1.29 12.20 -4.16
CA PRO A 74 1.16 10.78 -3.88
C PRO A 74 -0.23 10.40 -3.37
N MET A 75 -0.65 9.19 -3.72
CA MET A 75 -1.87 8.55 -3.24
C MET A 75 -1.50 7.42 -2.29
N TYR A 76 -2.22 7.30 -1.19
CA TYR A 76 -2.07 6.23 -0.21
C TYR A 76 -3.34 5.40 -0.14
N LYS A 77 -3.18 4.09 -0.07
CA LYS A 77 -4.26 3.18 0.28
C LYS A 77 -4.21 2.91 1.77
N VAL A 78 -5.31 3.20 2.45
CA VAL A 78 -5.42 3.16 3.91
C VAL A 78 -6.45 2.11 4.31
N LEU A 79 -6.06 1.21 5.21
CA LEU A 79 -6.95 0.28 5.89
C LEU A 79 -7.51 0.96 7.14
N VAL A 80 -8.81 1.22 7.12
CA VAL A 80 -9.52 2.12 8.04
C VAL A 80 -9.79 1.45 9.38
N ASP A 81 -9.67 2.21 10.47
CA ASP A 81 -10.05 1.80 11.81
C ASP A 81 -11.57 1.73 11.95
N GLU A 82 -12.09 0.51 12.10
CA GLU A 82 -13.52 0.21 12.19
C GLU A 82 -14.18 0.89 13.40
N ASP A 83 -13.43 1.27 14.44
CA ASP A 83 -13.97 1.99 15.60
C ASP A 83 -14.09 3.52 15.36
N THR A 84 -13.60 4.05 14.24
CA THR A 84 -13.63 5.49 13.92
C THR A 84 -14.64 5.87 12.84
N THR A 85 -15.37 4.90 12.30
CA THR A 85 -16.29 5.06 11.18
C THR A 85 -17.53 4.20 11.35
N ASP A 86 -18.60 4.56 10.66
CA ASP A 86 -19.84 3.77 10.66
C ASP A 86 -19.71 2.49 9.82
N GLU A 87 -20.62 1.53 10.01
CA GLU A 87 -20.61 0.22 9.32
C GLU A 87 -20.68 0.30 7.79
N ASN A 88 -21.19 1.42 7.26
CA ASN A 88 -21.27 1.68 5.81
C ASN A 88 -19.96 2.22 5.21
N PHE A 89 -18.96 2.54 6.05
CA PHE A 89 -17.69 3.07 5.58
C PHE A 89 -16.83 1.97 4.96
N SER A 90 -16.15 2.30 3.86
CA SER A 90 -15.27 1.34 3.20
C SER A 90 -14.09 1.01 4.11
N SER A 91 -13.86 -0.28 4.37
CA SER A 91 -12.70 -0.72 5.17
C SER A 91 -11.36 -0.34 4.55
N VAL A 92 -11.31 -0.09 3.24
CA VAL A 92 -10.12 0.34 2.51
C VAL A 92 -10.46 1.55 1.64
N VAL A 93 -9.66 2.61 1.73
CA VAL A 93 -9.86 3.86 0.99
C VAL A 93 -8.55 4.33 0.35
N ASN A 94 -8.67 5.08 -0.75
CA ASN A 94 -7.53 5.78 -1.36
C ASN A 94 -7.60 7.26 -0.99
N VAL A 95 -6.49 7.83 -0.53
CA VAL A 95 -6.41 9.18 0.03
C VAL A 95 -5.14 9.86 -0.45
N VAL A 96 -5.22 11.13 -0.82
CA VAL A 96 -4.04 11.92 -1.19
C VAL A 96 -3.21 12.31 0.03
N GLN A 97 -1.90 12.45 -0.18
CA GLN A 97 -0.93 12.70 0.89
C GLN A 97 -1.25 13.90 1.80
N ASP A 98 -1.72 15.01 1.23
CA ASP A 98 -1.97 16.28 1.92
C ASP A 98 -3.22 16.25 2.81
N GLN A 99 -4.03 15.20 2.72
CA GLN A 99 -5.22 14.96 3.55
C GLN A 99 -4.91 14.07 4.76
N LEU A 100 -3.66 13.65 4.94
CA LEU A 100 -3.25 12.74 5.99
C LEU A 100 -2.25 13.41 6.93
N TYR A 101 -2.29 13.02 8.20
CA TYR A 101 -1.22 13.30 9.14
C TYR A 101 -0.86 12.05 9.94
N LEU A 102 0.42 11.96 10.32
CA LEU A 102 0.96 10.79 11.02
C LEU A 102 0.47 10.74 12.47
N LEU A 103 -0.05 9.58 12.86
CA LEU A 103 -0.33 9.24 14.26
C LEU A 103 0.72 8.27 14.77
N LYS A 104 1.43 8.68 15.82
CA LYS A 104 2.38 7.81 16.52
C LYS A 104 1.66 7.03 17.62
N ASN A 105 2.21 5.86 17.96
CA ASN A 105 1.81 5.05 19.13
C ASN A 105 0.30 4.73 19.15
N THR A 106 -0.32 4.67 17.98
CA THR A 106 -1.75 4.42 17.82
C THR A 106 -1.94 3.08 17.13
N LYS A 107 -2.82 2.23 17.68
CA LYS A 107 -3.30 1.03 17.00
C LYS A 107 -4.66 1.31 16.39
N VAL A 108 -4.93 0.65 15.28
CA VAL A 108 -6.24 0.60 14.62
C VAL A 108 -6.85 -0.77 14.82
N LYS A 109 -8.18 -0.84 14.74
CA LYS A 109 -8.92 -2.10 14.75
C LYS A 109 -9.52 -2.31 13.36
N ASN A 110 -9.08 -3.36 12.69
CA ASN A 110 -9.69 -3.79 11.44
C ASN A 110 -9.47 -5.30 11.27
N ARG A 111 -10.52 -6.03 10.94
CA ARG A 111 -10.47 -7.50 10.73
C ARG A 111 -9.46 -7.97 9.68
N LEU A 112 -9.08 -7.09 8.74
CA LEU A 112 -8.13 -7.39 7.65
C LEU A 112 -6.67 -7.16 8.05
N LEU A 113 -6.36 -6.59 9.22
CA LEU A 113 -4.98 -6.29 9.64
C LEU A 113 -4.04 -7.48 9.50
N LYS A 114 -4.50 -8.66 9.94
CA LYS A 114 -3.71 -9.91 9.89
C LYS A 114 -3.29 -10.32 8.47
N ASN A 115 -3.99 -9.85 7.45
CA ASN A 115 -3.66 -10.15 6.06
C ASN A 115 -2.43 -9.35 5.60
N TYR A 116 -2.19 -8.17 6.19
CA TYR A 116 -1.15 -7.23 5.78
C TYR A 116 0.00 -7.11 6.77
N PHE A 117 -0.24 -7.33 8.07
CA PHE A 117 0.72 -7.09 9.13
C PHE A 117 0.86 -8.29 10.07
N THR A 118 2.07 -8.47 10.59
CA THR A 118 2.41 -9.54 11.54
C THR A 118 2.29 -9.09 12.98
N ALA A 119 2.65 -7.83 13.25
CA ALA A 119 2.71 -7.27 14.60
C ALA A 119 2.57 -5.75 14.58
N PHE A 120 2.53 -5.16 15.77
CA PHE A 120 2.68 -3.73 16.00
C PHE A 120 3.85 -3.52 16.96
N ASP A 121 4.85 -2.74 16.57
CA ASP A 121 6.11 -2.59 17.31
C ASP A 121 6.09 -1.52 18.41
N GLY A 122 4.92 -0.90 18.64
CA GLY A 122 4.77 0.23 19.56
C GLY A 122 4.68 1.58 18.84
N THR A 123 5.11 1.65 17.58
CA THR A 123 5.08 2.86 16.75
C THR A 123 4.32 2.67 15.44
N GLN A 124 4.52 1.55 14.75
CA GLN A 124 3.90 1.21 13.47
C GLN A 124 3.63 -0.29 13.36
N TYR A 125 2.87 -0.68 12.34
CA TYR A 125 2.64 -2.08 12.03
C TYR A 125 3.79 -2.67 11.23
N ILE A 126 4.20 -3.89 11.57
CA ILE A 126 5.23 -4.63 10.86
C ILE A 126 4.60 -5.35 9.67
N PRO A 127 4.96 -5.00 8.42
CA PRO A 127 4.36 -5.62 7.24
C PRO A 127 4.66 -7.12 7.18
N GLN A 128 3.74 -7.88 6.60
CA GLN A 128 3.98 -9.29 6.23
C GLN A 128 5.14 -9.38 5.23
N PRO A 129 5.89 -10.50 5.17
CA PRO A 129 7.04 -10.65 4.27
C PRO A 129 6.72 -10.30 2.81
N TRP A 130 5.57 -10.78 2.31
CA TRP A 130 5.13 -10.49 0.95
C TRP A 130 4.89 -8.99 0.69
N LEU A 131 4.51 -8.21 1.71
CA LEU A 131 4.26 -6.78 1.59
C LEU A 131 5.58 -6.00 1.66
N GLN A 132 6.55 -6.49 2.44
CA GLN A 132 7.92 -5.96 2.44
C GLN A 132 8.60 -6.17 1.08
N GLU A 133 8.36 -7.30 0.42
CA GLU A 133 8.87 -7.54 -0.95
C GLU A 133 8.30 -6.54 -1.97
N LEU A 134 7.07 -6.05 -1.77
CA LEU A 134 6.48 -5.02 -2.62
C LEU A 134 7.01 -3.62 -2.33
N PHE A 135 7.35 -3.35 -1.06
CA PHE A 135 7.83 -2.04 -0.60
C PHE A 135 9.17 -2.19 0.15
N PRO A 136 10.24 -2.68 -0.51
CA PRO A 136 11.49 -3.06 0.17
C PRO A 136 12.30 -1.88 0.73
N LYS A 137 11.89 -0.64 0.44
CA LYS A 137 12.54 0.60 0.90
C LYS A 137 11.70 1.39 1.92
N ASP A 138 10.55 0.84 2.30
CA ASP A 138 9.72 1.34 3.39
C ASP A 138 10.18 0.75 4.72
#